data_AF-A0A916IPW0-F1
#
_entry.id   AF-A0A916IPW0-F1
#
_cell.length_a   1.000
_cell.length_b   1.000
_cell.length_c   1.000
_cell.angle_alpha   90.00
_cell.angle_beta   90.00
_cell.angle_gamma   90.00
#
_symmetry.space_group_name_H-M   'P 1'
#
loop_
_entity.id
_entity.type
_entity.pdbx_description
1 polymer ?
#
loop_
_entity_poly.entity_id
_entity_poly.type
_entity_poly.pdbx_seq_one_letter_code
_entity_poly.pdbx_strand_id
1 'polypeptide(L)'
;MKFKFATISLAAATLLAAGCATEQQTHTAVGTGVGAAVGAGLGNLIGGNTTGTLVGAAVGGAVGGATGYNWNAIRGKLNKDTAGTGTQITEQPDGSLKVNIPSQVTFDTDSATIKPSFRTVLDQVAQTLGQHQDVSASVVGHTDSTGNAQYNMQLSQRRAQSVASYLGDRGVARTRLSAEGRGQTQPVAENATEAGRAQNRRVEIFLKPIQG
;
A
#
# COMPACT_ATOMS: atom_id res chain seq x y z
N MET A 1 56.60 -48.38 -16.88
CA MET A 1 55.91 -49.45 -16.11
C MET A 1 54.67 -48.82 -15.47
N LYS A 2 53.44 -49.31 -15.55
CA LYS A 2 52.80 -50.44 -16.22
C LYS A 2 51.32 -50.01 -16.34
N PHE A 3 50.81 -49.96 -17.57
CA PHE A 3 49.39 -49.81 -17.89
C PHE A 3 48.58 -50.98 -17.32
N LYS A 4 47.36 -50.73 -16.84
CA LYS A 4 46.39 -51.78 -16.50
C LYS A 4 45.05 -51.52 -17.19
N PHE A 5 44.82 -52.38 -18.19
CA PHE A 5 43.63 -53.14 -18.57
C PHE A 5 42.27 -52.46 -18.78
N ALA A 6 41.82 -52.59 -20.03
CA ALA A 6 40.47 -52.48 -20.52
C ALA A 6 39.72 -53.84 -20.46
N THR A 7 38.40 -53.78 -20.22
CA THR A 7 37.39 -54.79 -20.63
C THR A 7 36.03 -54.05 -20.71
N ILE A 8 35.47 -53.80 -21.91
CA ILE A 8 34.58 -54.64 -22.75
C ILE A 8 33.11 -54.65 -22.28
N SER A 9 32.32 -53.83 -22.98
CA SER A 9 30.97 -54.02 -23.56
C SER A 9 29.82 -54.72 -22.80
N LEU A 10 28.71 -53.99 -22.63
CA LEU A 10 27.36 -54.51 -22.94
C LEU A 10 26.41 -53.37 -23.37
N ALA A 11 25.71 -53.59 -24.48
CA ALA A 11 24.78 -52.67 -25.12
C ALA A 11 23.37 -52.73 -24.50
N ALA A 12 22.67 -51.59 -24.47
CA ALA A 12 21.24 -51.50 -24.78
C ALA A 12 20.84 -50.04 -24.98
N ALA A 13 20.47 -49.71 -26.21
CA ALA A 13 19.85 -48.44 -26.56
C ALA A 13 18.42 -48.37 -26.00
N THR A 14 18.07 -47.28 -25.33
CA THR A 14 16.68 -46.79 -25.28
C THR A 14 16.70 -45.28 -25.49
N LEU A 15 16.09 -44.85 -26.59
CA LEU A 15 15.83 -43.44 -26.89
C LEU A 15 14.86 -42.88 -25.86
N LEU A 16 15.29 -41.84 -25.13
CA LEU A 16 14.39 -40.79 -24.66
C LEU A 16 15.11 -39.45 -24.90
N ALA A 17 14.64 -38.73 -25.91
CA ALA A 17 15.10 -37.40 -26.22
C ALA A 17 14.70 -36.44 -25.08
N ALA A 18 15.70 -35.82 -24.45
CA ALA A 18 15.51 -34.63 -23.63
C ALA A 18 16.72 -33.72 -23.86
N GLY A 19 16.65 -32.92 -24.94
CA GLY A 19 17.52 -31.77 -25.09
C GLY A 19 17.07 -30.64 -24.16
N CYS A 20 18.01 -29.84 -23.68
CA CYS A 20 17.96 -28.38 -23.71
C CYS A 20 19.30 -27.82 -23.20
N ALA A 21 20.00 -27.12 -24.08
CA ALA A 21 21.08 -26.20 -23.76
C ALA A 21 20.51 -24.77 -23.84
N THR A 22 20.94 -23.85 -22.98
CA THR A 22 20.90 -22.40 -23.23
C THR A 22 21.79 -21.66 -22.23
N GLU A 23 22.83 -20.98 -22.73
CA GLU A 23 23.32 -19.74 -22.12
C GLU A 23 23.35 -18.64 -23.20
N GLN A 24 22.68 -17.52 -22.89
CA GLN A 24 22.99 -16.15 -23.31
C GLN A 24 22.81 -15.75 -24.79
N GLN A 25 21.63 -15.19 -25.13
CA GLN A 25 21.45 -13.75 -25.39
C GLN A 25 20.03 -13.46 -25.89
N THR A 26 19.42 -12.44 -25.28
CA THR A 26 18.32 -11.60 -25.81
C THR A 26 16.91 -12.20 -25.92
N HIS A 27 15.97 -11.49 -25.28
CA HIS A 27 14.52 -11.61 -25.34
C HIS A 27 13.86 -12.84 -24.70
N THR A 28 13.60 -12.65 -23.39
CA THR A 28 12.36 -13.02 -22.70
C THR A 28 11.71 -14.35 -23.08
N ALA A 29 12.26 -15.44 -22.57
CA ALA A 29 11.50 -16.61 -22.09
C ALA A 29 12.52 -17.68 -21.64
N VAL A 30 12.09 -18.53 -20.70
CA VAL A 30 12.70 -19.79 -20.26
C VAL A 30 13.65 -19.71 -19.06
N GLY A 31 13.30 -20.48 -18.01
CA GLY A 31 14.16 -20.75 -16.87
C GLY A 31 13.51 -21.44 -15.66
N THR A 32 12.64 -22.43 -15.84
CA THR A 32 12.26 -23.36 -14.75
C THR A 32 13.39 -24.36 -14.52
N GLY A 33 14.15 -24.18 -13.44
CA GLY A 33 15.21 -25.09 -13.02
C GLY A 33 15.56 -24.89 -11.54
N VAL A 34 14.96 -25.73 -10.69
CA VAL A 34 15.34 -26.04 -9.29
C VAL A 34 15.63 -24.83 -8.37
N GLY A 35 14.59 -24.33 -7.72
CA GLY A 35 14.72 -23.35 -6.65
C GLY A 35 13.40 -22.76 -6.16
N ALA A 36 12.38 -23.59 -5.90
CA ALA A 36 11.14 -23.11 -5.30
C ALA A 36 11.32 -22.88 -3.80
N ALA A 37 11.85 -21.72 -3.43
CA ALA A 37 11.69 -21.15 -2.11
C ALA A 37 11.75 -19.62 -2.18
N VAL A 38 10.57 -19.02 -2.02
CA VAL A 38 10.33 -17.66 -1.53
C VAL A 38 10.76 -16.52 -2.47
N GLY A 39 9.75 -15.85 -3.04
CA GLY A 39 9.93 -14.49 -3.54
C GLY A 39 8.96 -14.15 -4.64
N ALA A 40 7.86 -13.49 -4.27
CA ALA A 40 6.93 -12.87 -5.20
C ALA A 40 7.69 -11.99 -6.21
N GLY A 41 7.59 -12.33 -7.50
CA GLY A 41 8.16 -11.52 -8.56
C GLY A 41 7.84 -12.12 -9.92
N LEU A 42 7.55 -11.25 -10.88
CA LEU A 42 7.26 -11.51 -12.29
C LEU A 42 5.79 -11.80 -12.64
N GLY A 43 4.92 -10.84 -12.31
CA GLY A 43 3.69 -10.64 -13.08
C GLY A 43 3.99 -9.78 -14.30
N ASN A 44 4.00 -10.40 -15.49
CA ASN A 44 3.64 -9.85 -16.81
C ASN A 44 4.44 -10.54 -17.91
N LEU A 45 3.87 -11.60 -18.49
CA LEU A 45 4.10 -11.90 -19.89
C LEU A 45 3.00 -12.88 -20.35
N ILE A 46 1.87 -12.35 -20.81
CA ILE A 46 1.06 -12.85 -21.93
C ILE A 46 -0.05 -11.79 -22.10
N GLY A 47 0.00 -11.11 -23.25
CA GLY A 47 -0.88 -10.01 -23.58
C GLY A 47 -2.32 -10.41 -23.85
N GLY A 48 -3.20 -9.41 -23.81
CA GLY A 48 -4.61 -9.52 -24.19
C GLY A 48 -5.51 -8.65 -23.31
N ASN A 49 -5.49 -7.34 -23.56
CA ASN A 49 -6.51 -6.35 -23.22
C ASN A 49 -7.53 -6.71 -22.11
N THR A 50 -7.05 -6.93 -20.88
CA THR A 50 -7.91 -7.16 -19.71
C THR A 50 -7.46 -6.26 -18.58
N THR A 51 -8.33 -5.29 -18.28
CA THR A 51 -8.38 -4.53 -17.03
C THR A 51 -8.38 -5.50 -15.84
N GLY A 52 -7.21 -5.86 -15.31
CA GLY A 52 -7.11 -6.79 -14.19
C GLY A 52 -5.82 -7.60 -14.17
N THR A 53 -4.73 -6.99 -13.69
CA THR A 53 -3.49 -7.68 -13.31
C THR A 53 -3.33 -7.45 -11.81
N LEU A 54 -4.05 -8.17 -10.94
CA LEU A 54 -3.76 -9.53 -10.49
C LEU A 54 -2.27 -9.76 -10.16
N VAL A 55 -1.74 -8.94 -9.26
CA VAL A 55 -0.49 -9.27 -8.54
C VAL A 55 -0.84 -10.25 -7.43
N GLY A 56 -0.64 -11.54 -7.72
CA GLY A 56 -0.11 -12.53 -6.78
C GLY A 56 -1.01 -13.05 -5.65
N ALA A 57 -1.67 -14.18 -5.92
CA ALA A 57 -1.98 -15.29 -5.00
C ALA A 57 -2.71 -14.99 -3.66
N ALA A 58 -4.01 -15.29 -3.68
CA ALA A 58 -4.73 -16.01 -2.63
C ALA A 58 -5.04 -15.29 -1.29
N VAL A 59 -5.55 -14.06 -1.32
CA VAL A 59 -6.64 -13.61 -0.42
C VAL A 59 -7.40 -12.50 -1.16
N GLY A 60 -8.71 -12.65 -1.39
CA GLY A 60 -9.53 -11.55 -1.93
C GLY A 60 -10.48 -11.95 -3.04
N GLY A 61 -11.31 -12.98 -2.80
CA GLY A 61 -12.50 -13.17 -3.60
C GLY A 61 -13.46 -11.99 -3.38
N ALA A 62 -13.77 -11.29 -4.47
CA ALA A 62 -14.98 -10.49 -4.67
C ALA A 62 -15.45 -9.57 -3.52
N VAL A 63 -14.95 -8.32 -3.47
CA VAL A 63 -15.78 -7.16 -3.09
C VAL A 63 -15.38 -5.98 -3.96
N GLY A 64 -15.98 -5.89 -5.15
CA GLY A 64 -15.81 -4.74 -6.05
C GLY A 64 -17.05 -4.57 -6.93
N GLY A 65 -18.21 -4.90 -6.38
CA GLY A 65 -19.50 -4.78 -7.05
C GLY A 65 -20.13 -3.43 -6.76
N ALA A 66 -20.15 -2.57 -7.77
CA ALA A 66 -21.03 -1.41 -7.96
C ALA A 66 -21.02 -0.28 -6.91
N THR A 67 -20.51 0.90 -7.30
CA THR A 67 -21.25 2.19 -7.30
C THR A 67 -20.34 3.39 -7.69
N GLY A 68 -20.75 4.14 -8.71
CA GLY A 68 -20.74 5.62 -8.72
C GLY A 68 -19.48 6.45 -9.01
N TYR A 69 -18.25 6.00 -8.73
CA TYR A 69 -17.11 6.94 -8.67
C TYR A 69 -15.97 6.63 -9.63
N ASN A 70 -15.39 7.66 -10.24
CA ASN A 70 -14.11 7.54 -10.93
C ASN A 70 -12.96 7.61 -9.90
N TRP A 71 -12.80 6.56 -9.10
CA TRP A 71 -11.72 6.44 -8.12
C TRP A 71 -10.34 6.56 -8.75
N ASN A 72 -10.19 6.14 -10.01
CA ASN A 72 -8.97 6.34 -10.78
C ASN A 72 -8.63 7.83 -10.97
N ALA A 73 -9.63 8.66 -11.27
CA ALA A 73 -9.44 10.11 -11.40
C ALA A 73 -9.13 10.77 -10.05
N ILE A 74 -9.85 10.40 -8.98
CA ILE A 74 -9.60 10.92 -7.63
C ILE A 74 -8.18 10.57 -7.19
N ARG A 75 -7.79 9.29 -7.31
CA ARG A 75 -6.45 8.81 -6.98
C ARG A 75 -5.39 9.52 -7.81
N GLY A 76 -5.60 9.66 -9.12
CA GLY A 76 -4.68 10.33 -10.02
C GLY A 76 -4.44 11.79 -9.64
N LYS A 77 -5.53 12.53 -9.36
CA LYS A 77 -5.45 13.93 -8.90
C LYS A 77 -4.72 14.05 -7.57
N LEU A 78 -5.14 13.28 -6.55
CA LEU A 78 -4.51 13.35 -5.24
C LEU A 78 -3.03 12.93 -5.29
N ASN A 79 -2.66 11.90 -6.07
CA ASN A 79 -1.26 11.52 -6.25
C ASN A 79 -0.43 12.64 -6.89
N LYS A 80 -0.98 13.32 -7.90
CA LYS A 80 -0.32 14.45 -8.55
C LYS A 80 -0.14 15.62 -7.57
N ASP A 81 -1.20 15.98 -6.86
CA ASP A 81 -1.23 17.19 -6.03
C ASP A 81 -0.49 17.01 -4.69
N THR A 82 -0.28 15.77 -4.25
CA THR A 82 0.47 15.42 -3.04
C THR A 82 1.87 14.88 -3.32
N ALA A 83 2.30 14.90 -4.59
CA ALA A 83 3.64 14.48 -5.00
C ALA A 83 4.72 15.25 -4.20
N GLY A 84 5.74 14.54 -3.74
CA GLY A 84 6.84 15.12 -2.94
C GLY A 84 6.55 15.29 -1.45
N THR A 85 5.32 15.05 -0.98
CA THR A 85 4.99 15.10 0.46
C THR A 85 5.25 13.78 1.20
N GLY A 86 5.57 12.70 0.47
CA GLY A 86 5.66 11.34 1.01
C GLY A 86 4.30 10.68 1.28
N THR A 87 3.20 11.32 0.87
CA THR A 87 1.84 10.77 0.96
C THR A 87 1.69 9.57 0.02
N GLN A 88 1.09 8.49 0.52
CA GLN A 88 0.81 7.29 -0.25
C GLN A 88 -0.70 7.11 -0.37
N ILE A 89 -1.18 6.84 -1.59
CA ILE A 89 -2.61 6.65 -1.85
C ILE A 89 -2.84 5.25 -2.37
N THR A 90 -3.55 4.45 -1.59
CA THR A 90 -3.81 3.04 -1.86
C THR A 90 -5.31 2.78 -1.88
N GLU A 91 -5.77 2.07 -2.91
CA GLU A 91 -7.12 1.52 -2.93
C GLU A 91 -7.20 0.33 -1.97
N GLN A 92 -8.31 0.24 -1.24
CA GLN A 92 -8.56 -0.78 -0.25
C GLN A 92 -9.50 -1.85 -0.78
N PRO A 93 -9.49 -3.07 -0.20
CA PRO A 93 -10.37 -4.16 -0.65
C PRO A 93 -11.87 -3.85 -0.54
N ASP A 94 -12.26 -2.88 0.28
CA ASP A 94 -13.64 -2.42 0.43
C ASP A 94 -14.04 -1.33 -0.58
N GLY A 95 -13.16 -1.02 -1.55
CA GLY A 95 -13.36 0.04 -2.55
C GLY A 95 -13.10 1.45 -2.03
N SER A 96 -12.61 1.62 -0.80
CA SER A 96 -12.22 2.93 -0.27
C SER A 96 -10.83 3.34 -0.73
N LEU A 97 -10.56 4.65 -0.76
CA LEU A 97 -9.19 5.15 -0.92
C LEU A 97 -8.59 5.52 0.43
N LYS A 98 -7.45 4.90 0.78
CA LYS A 98 -6.64 5.30 1.92
C LYS A 98 -5.55 6.27 1.47
N VAL A 99 -5.57 7.46 2.04
CA VAL A 99 -4.50 8.46 1.96
C VAL A 99 -3.67 8.35 3.23
N ASN A 100 -2.45 7.80 3.13
CA ASN A 100 -1.54 7.63 4.25
C ASN A 100 -0.49 8.75 4.25
N ILE A 101 -0.47 9.55 5.31
CA ILE A 101 0.44 10.70 5.45
C ILE A 101 1.39 10.47 6.64
N PRO A 102 2.72 10.42 6.41
CA PRO A 102 3.72 10.25 7.47
C PRO A 102 3.71 11.39 8.50
N SER A 103 3.98 11.10 9.76
CA SER A 103 3.94 12.09 10.84
C SER A 103 4.87 13.30 10.64
N GLN A 104 6.05 13.10 10.05
CA GLN A 104 7.05 14.16 9.89
C GLN A 104 6.52 15.39 9.12
N VAL A 105 5.54 15.17 8.24
CA VAL A 105 4.91 16.22 7.45
C VAL A 105 3.56 16.68 8.03
N THR A 106 3.01 15.97 9.03
CA THR A 106 1.69 16.27 9.61
C THR A 106 1.75 17.13 10.88
N PHE A 107 2.54 16.71 11.87
CA PHE A 107 2.58 17.29 13.21
C PHE A 107 4.01 17.34 13.75
N ASP A 108 4.27 18.29 14.64
CA ASP A 108 5.48 18.25 15.45
C ASP A 108 5.36 17.21 16.58
N THR A 109 6.50 16.87 17.18
CA THR A 109 6.56 15.98 18.34
C THR A 109 5.63 16.50 19.43
N ASP A 110 4.85 15.59 20.00
CA ASP A 110 3.89 15.87 21.08
C ASP A 110 2.78 16.88 20.76
N SER A 111 2.67 17.31 19.50
CA SER A 111 1.72 18.33 19.07
C SER A 111 0.56 17.72 18.26
N ALA A 112 -0.60 18.36 18.38
CA ALA A 112 -1.75 18.17 17.49
C ALA A 112 -1.93 19.36 16.53
N THR A 113 -0.95 20.27 16.46
CA THR A 113 -1.00 21.43 15.56
C THR A 113 -0.58 21.02 14.15
N ILE A 114 -1.47 21.22 13.19
CA ILE A 114 -1.25 20.88 11.77
C ILE A 114 -0.15 21.76 11.17
N LYS A 115 0.91 21.12 10.67
CA LYS A 115 2.02 21.78 9.97
C LYS A 115 1.60 22.33 8.61
N PRO A 116 2.21 23.42 8.12
CA PRO A 116 1.89 23.99 6.80
C PRO A 116 2.01 22.99 5.64
N SER A 117 2.99 22.09 5.66
CA SER A 117 3.14 21.02 4.66
C SER A 117 1.92 20.11 4.58
N PHE A 118 1.28 19.84 5.72
CA PHE A 118 0.09 19.00 5.77
C PHE A 118 -1.14 19.73 5.25
N ARG A 119 -1.23 21.04 5.49
CA ARG A 119 -2.33 21.88 5.02
C ARG A 119 -2.52 21.77 3.52
N THR A 120 -1.43 21.76 2.74
CA THR A 120 -1.50 21.57 1.29
C THR A 120 -2.19 20.25 0.92
N VAL A 121 -1.86 19.15 1.59
CA VAL A 121 -2.50 17.84 1.36
C VAL A 121 -3.97 17.88 1.77
N LEU A 122 -4.27 18.43 2.94
CA LEU A 122 -5.64 18.53 3.45
C LEU A 122 -6.54 19.43 2.58
N ASP A 123 -5.97 20.47 1.99
CA ASP A 123 -6.69 21.35 1.06
C ASP A 123 -7.13 20.60 -0.20
N GLN A 124 -6.28 19.69 -0.71
CA GLN A 124 -6.61 18.84 -1.85
C GLN A 124 -7.68 17.81 -1.48
N VAL A 125 -7.56 17.20 -0.29
CA VAL A 125 -8.60 16.29 0.23
C VAL A 125 -9.93 17.02 0.39
N ALA A 126 -9.93 18.24 0.95
CA ALA A 126 -11.13 19.06 1.10
C ALA A 126 -11.73 19.43 -0.27
N GLN A 127 -10.91 19.78 -1.26
CA GLN A 127 -11.39 20.05 -2.62
C GLN A 127 -12.07 18.82 -3.24
N THR A 128 -11.47 17.64 -3.11
CA THR A 128 -12.08 16.38 -3.57
C THR A 128 -13.41 16.12 -2.87
N LEU A 129 -13.48 16.28 -1.55
CA LEU A 129 -14.72 16.13 -0.79
C LEU A 129 -15.79 17.18 -1.14
N GLY A 130 -15.37 18.38 -1.54
CA GLY A 130 -16.28 19.41 -2.04
C GLY A 130 -16.90 19.05 -3.39
N GLN A 131 -16.12 18.44 -4.28
CA GLN A 131 -16.56 17.97 -5.61
C GLN A 131 -17.43 16.71 -5.55
N HIS A 132 -17.27 15.88 -4.51
CA HIS A 132 -17.97 14.62 -4.33
C HIS A 132 -18.73 14.63 -3.00
N GLN A 133 -19.95 15.20 -2.99
CA GLN A 133 -20.78 15.38 -1.78
C GLN A 133 -21.27 14.06 -1.16
N ASP A 134 -21.20 12.99 -1.93
CA ASP A 134 -21.56 11.61 -1.65
C ASP A 134 -20.39 10.77 -1.10
N VAL A 135 -19.21 11.38 -0.93
CA VAL A 135 -18.03 10.76 -0.29
C VAL A 135 -17.89 11.27 1.14
N SER A 136 -17.52 10.40 2.08
CA SER A 136 -17.16 10.74 3.46
C SER A 136 -15.65 10.55 3.68
N ALA A 137 -15.12 11.17 4.74
CA ALA A 137 -13.75 11.00 5.17
C ALA A 137 -13.67 10.53 6.62
N SER A 138 -12.99 9.40 6.83
CA SER A 138 -12.66 8.88 8.16
C SER A 138 -11.18 9.07 8.43
N VAL A 139 -10.85 9.87 9.44
CA VAL A 139 -9.47 10.17 9.82
C VAL A 139 -9.05 9.27 10.97
N VAL A 140 -7.92 8.59 10.82
CA VAL A 140 -7.34 7.72 11.83
C VAL A 140 -5.93 8.17 12.19
N GLY A 141 -5.70 8.47 13.46
CA GLY A 141 -4.39 8.83 13.99
C GLY A 141 -3.66 7.62 14.59
N HIS A 142 -2.36 7.52 14.32
CA HIS A 142 -1.50 6.49 14.91
C HIS A 142 -0.24 7.11 15.55
N THR A 143 0.30 6.41 16.55
CA THR A 143 1.60 6.69 17.17
C THR A 143 2.52 5.49 17.02
N ASP A 144 3.80 5.68 17.35
CA ASP A 144 4.69 4.55 17.64
C ASP A 144 4.44 4.01 19.05
N SER A 145 5.21 2.99 19.43
CA SER A 145 5.14 2.35 20.75
C SER A 145 5.93 3.06 21.85
N THR A 146 6.46 4.26 21.60
CA THR A 146 7.27 4.99 22.58
C THR A 146 6.35 5.77 23.53
N GLY A 147 6.66 5.74 24.83
CA GLY A 147 5.89 6.45 25.84
C GLY A 147 4.68 5.68 26.38
N ASN A 148 3.76 6.41 27.01
CA ASN A 148 2.59 5.82 27.67
C ASN A 148 1.46 5.52 26.67
N ALA A 149 0.89 4.32 26.73
CA ALA A 149 -0.14 3.88 25.78
C ALA A 149 -1.44 4.72 25.84
N GLN A 150 -1.88 5.12 27.04
CA GLN A 150 -3.07 5.97 27.21
C GLN A 150 -2.81 7.38 26.68
N TYR A 151 -1.60 7.91 26.93
CA TYR A 151 -1.16 9.17 26.37
C TYR A 151 -1.16 9.15 24.83
N ASN A 152 -0.57 8.11 24.24
CA ASN A 152 -0.52 7.89 22.80
C ASN A 152 -1.92 7.77 22.18
N MET A 153 -2.85 7.11 22.87
CA MET A 153 -4.24 7.05 22.46
C MET A 153 -4.85 8.46 22.40
N GLN A 154 -4.72 9.25 23.47
CA GLN A 154 -5.24 10.62 23.51
C GLN A 154 -4.59 11.53 22.47
N LEU A 155 -3.27 11.45 22.29
CA LEU A 155 -2.55 12.25 21.29
C LEU A 155 -3.01 11.92 19.87
N SER A 156 -3.13 10.63 19.55
CA SER A 156 -3.63 10.19 18.24
C SER A 156 -5.06 10.65 17.98
N GLN A 157 -5.93 10.63 19.00
CA GLN A 157 -7.31 11.12 18.92
C GLN A 157 -7.35 12.63 18.66
N ARG A 158 -6.56 13.43 19.40
CA ARG A 158 -6.47 14.89 19.20
C ARG A 158 -5.98 15.24 17.79
N ARG A 159 -5.00 14.50 17.28
CA ARG A 159 -4.48 14.67 15.91
C ARG A 159 -5.55 14.37 14.87
N ALA A 160 -6.26 13.25 15.00
CA ALA A 160 -7.37 12.92 14.10
C ALA A 160 -8.47 13.98 14.13
N GLN A 161 -8.83 14.47 15.32
CA GLN A 161 -9.82 15.54 15.49
C GLN A 161 -9.37 16.86 14.88
N SER A 162 -8.08 17.20 14.99
CA SER A 162 -7.52 18.42 14.40
C SER A 162 -7.64 18.40 12.88
N VAL A 163 -7.35 17.24 12.26
CA VAL A 163 -7.51 17.05 10.81
C VAL A 163 -8.97 17.13 10.38
N ALA A 164 -9.87 16.44 11.08
CA ALA A 164 -11.30 16.51 10.77
C ALA A 164 -11.84 17.94 10.94
N SER A 165 -11.43 18.66 11.99
CA SER A 165 -11.80 20.06 12.19
C SER A 165 -11.31 20.93 11.04
N TYR A 166 -10.05 20.76 10.63
CA TYR A 166 -9.48 21.47 9.50
C TYR A 166 -10.25 21.24 8.19
N LEU A 167 -10.62 19.99 7.89
CA LEU A 167 -11.45 19.67 6.72
C LEU A 167 -12.83 20.32 6.81
N GLY A 168 -13.42 20.36 8.02
CA GLY A 168 -14.67 21.05 8.29
C GLY A 168 -14.59 22.56 8.04
N ASP A 169 -13.50 23.19 8.47
CA ASP A 169 -13.24 24.62 8.25
C ASP A 169 -13.03 24.95 6.76
N ARG A 170 -12.66 23.95 5.94
CA ARG A 170 -12.60 24.04 4.47
C ARG A 170 -13.93 23.72 3.78
N GLY A 171 -15.02 23.60 4.53
CA GLY A 171 -16.38 23.49 4.00
C GLY A 171 -16.91 22.06 3.85
N VAL A 172 -16.21 21.04 4.35
CA VAL A 172 -16.73 19.67 4.36
C VAL A 172 -17.75 19.53 5.51
N ALA A 173 -18.95 19.03 5.21
CA ALA A 173 -19.98 18.87 6.24
C ALA A 173 -19.52 17.91 7.36
N ARG A 174 -19.71 18.31 8.62
CA ARG A 174 -19.27 17.51 9.79
C ARG A 174 -19.88 16.10 9.84
N THR A 175 -21.09 15.92 9.31
CA THR A 175 -21.74 14.61 9.21
C THR A 175 -21.01 13.63 8.29
N ARG A 176 -20.14 14.14 7.41
CA ARG A 176 -19.30 13.36 6.48
C ARG A 176 -17.89 13.12 7.01
N LEU A 177 -17.58 13.58 8.22
CA LEU A 177 -16.26 13.53 8.82
C LEU A 177 -16.31 12.71 10.11
N SER A 178 -15.39 11.76 10.24
CA SER A 178 -15.13 11.06 11.50
C SER A 178 -13.65 11.11 11.86
N ALA A 179 -13.36 11.03 13.17
CA ALA A 179 -12.00 11.12 13.69
C ALA A 179 -11.79 10.10 14.82
N GLU A 180 -10.79 9.25 14.66
CA GLU A 180 -10.46 8.20 15.61
C GLU A 180 -8.95 8.14 15.88
N GLY A 181 -8.58 8.04 17.16
CA GLY A 181 -7.24 7.69 17.58
C GLY A 181 -7.10 6.19 17.77
N ARG A 182 -6.01 5.61 17.28
CA ARG A 182 -5.66 4.20 17.50
C ARG A 182 -4.40 4.02 18.33
N GLY A 183 -3.73 5.11 18.71
CA GLY A 183 -2.43 5.08 19.39
C GLY A 183 -1.47 4.14 18.67
N GLN A 184 -0.85 3.23 19.43
CA GLN A 184 0.12 2.26 18.94
C GLN A 184 -0.46 0.88 18.57
N THR A 185 -1.80 0.73 18.56
CA THR A 185 -2.46 -0.58 18.49
C THR A 185 -2.46 -1.23 17.10
N GLN A 186 -2.16 -0.45 16.05
CA GLN A 186 -2.15 -0.89 14.66
C GLN A 186 -0.83 -0.47 13.97
N PRO A 187 0.31 -1.09 14.34
CA PRO A 187 1.59 -0.83 13.70
C PRO A 187 1.60 -1.38 12.27
N VAL A 188 2.21 -0.63 11.36
CA VAL A 188 2.49 -1.04 9.96
C VAL A 188 3.93 -1.48 9.78
N ALA A 189 4.78 -1.24 10.78
CA ALA A 189 6.18 -1.60 10.79
C ALA A 189 6.66 -1.94 12.21
N GLU A 190 7.84 -2.54 12.30
CA GLU A 190 8.44 -2.95 13.57
C GLU A 190 8.84 -1.75 14.43
N ASN A 191 8.36 -1.68 15.68
CA ASN A 191 8.69 -0.57 16.58
C ASN A 191 10.12 -0.62 17.16
N ALA A 192 10.86 -1.71 16.93
CA ALA A 192 12.23 -1.87 17.41
C ALA A 192 13.19 -0.85 16.76
N THR A 193 12.94 -0.46 15.51
CA THR A 193 13.80 0.46 14.76
C THR A 193 13.20 1.86 14.69
N GLU A 194 14.05 2.90 14.60
CA GLU A 194 13.56 4.26 14.41
C GLU A 194 12.82 4.42 13.07
N ALA A 195 13.29 3.74 12.03
CA ALA A 195 12.61 3.74 10.73
C ALA A 195 11.19 3.17 10.82
N GLY A 196 11.00 2.05 11.52
CA GLY A 196 9.67 1.46 11.70
C GLY A 196 8.77 2.29 12.61
N ARG A 197 9.31 2.90 13.67
CA ARG A 197 8.55 3.88 14.47
C ARG A 197 8.11 5.08 13.64
N ALA A 198 8.98 5.62 12.79
CA ALA A 198 8.64 6.71 11.89
C ALA A 198 7.49 6.36 10.94
N GLN A 199 7.45 5.12 10.44
CA GLN A 199 6.33 4.61 9.63
C GLN A 199 5.04 4.46 10.45
N ASN A 200 5.14 4.03 11.72
CA ASN A 200 3.96 3.87 12.59
C ASN A 200 3.33 5.20 12.98
N ARG A 201 4.14 6.24 13.19
CA ARG A 201 3.67 7.61 13.40
C ARG A 201 3.11 8.16 12.09
N ARG A 202 1.79 8.06 11.90
CA ARG A 202 1.10 8.46 10.66
C ARG A 202 -0.35 8.88 10.91
N VAL A 203 -0.93 9.54 9.91
CA VAL A 203 -2.36 9.78 9.81
C VAL A 203 -2.87 9.10 8.56
N GLU A 204 -3.96 8.36 8.69
CA GLU A 204 -4.65 7.75 7.56
C GLU A 204 -5.99 8.47 7.36
N ILE A 205 -6.32 8.82 6.13
CA ILE A 205 -7.63 9.36 5.75
C ILE A 205 -8.25 8.39 4.77
N PHE A 206 -9.40 7.83 5.14
CA PHE A 206 -10.16 6.92 4.30
C PHE A 206 -11.30 7.66 3.64
N LEU A 207 -11.29 7.73 2.32
CA LEU A 207 -12.37 8.26 1.52
C LEU A 207 -13.32 7.12 1.14
N LYS A 208 -14.58 7.22 1.55
CA LYS A 208 -15.58 6.15 1.43
C LYS A 208 -16.90 6.69 0.86
N PRO A 209 -17.61 5.95 0.01
CA PRO A 209 -18.98 6.31 -0.35
C PRO A 209 -19.86 6.40 0.89
N ILE A 210 -20.72 7.40 0.96
CA ILE A 210 -21.79 7.45 1.96
C ILE A 210 -22.83 6.43 1.51
N GLN A 211 -22.99 5.36 2.29
CA GLN A 211 -24.07 4.41 2.08
C GLN A 211 -25.36 5.09 2.56
N GLY A 212 -26.22 5.45 1.61
CA GLY A 212 -27.56 6.00 1.87
C GLY A 212 -28.56 4.94 2.29
#